data_AF-A0A7C6NSP9-F1
#
_entry.id   AF-A0A7C6NSP9-F1
#
_cell.length_a   1.000
_cell.length_b   1.000
_cell.length_c   1.000
_cell.angle_alpha   90.00
_cell.angle_beta   90.00
_cell.angle_gamma   90.00
#
_symmetry.space_group_name_H-M   'P 1'
#
loop_
_entity.id
_entity.type
_entity.pdbx_description
1 polymer ?
#
loop_
_entity_poly.entity_id
_entity_poly.type
_entity_poly.pdbx_seq_one_letter_code
_entity_poly.pdbx_strand_id
1 'polypeptide(L)'
;MKGGFTCPVGDALDNAAAESFYATLQTELLDRYTWPTRQCLRSAIFEYIECFYNRKRRHSALGYLSPAEFEERWFKQEKLKESA
;
A
#
# COMPACT_ATOMS: atom_id res chain seq x y z
N MET A 1 -36.47 -0.45 -17.69
CA MET A 1 -35.16 -1.10 -17.92
C MET A 1 -34.12 -0.05 -18.25
N LYS A 2 -33.24 0.30 -17.30
CA LYS A 2 -31.91 0.87 -17.58
C LYS A 2 -30.99 0.38 -16.45
N GLY A 3 -30.46 -0.82 -16.63
CA GLY A 3 -29.36 -1.34 -15.83
C GLY A 3 -28.11 -0.59 -16.24
N GLY A 4 -27.66 0.32 -15.38
CA GLY A 4 -26.37 0.98 -15.50
C GLY A 4 -25.27 0.00 -15.14
N PHE A 5 -24.51 -0.40 -16.15
CA PHE A 5 -23.32 -1.22 -16.07
C PHE A 5 -22.25 -0.48 -15.23
N THR A 6 -22.15 -0.74 -13.93
CA THR A 6 -20.93 -0.43 -13.19
C THR A 6 -19.95 -1.57 -13.46
N CYS A 7 -18.89 -1.28 -14.20
CA CYS A 7 -17.71 -2.13 -14.32
C CYS A 7 -17.26 -2.65 -12.94
N PRO A 8 -16.73 -3.88 -12.84
CA PRO A 8 -16.47 -4.51 -11.55
C PRO A 8 -15.46 -3.66 -10.80
N VAL A 9 -15.86 -3.16 -9.63
CA VAL A 9 -14.93 -2.75 -8.59
C VAL A 9 -13.91 -3.87 -8.45
N GLY A 10 -12.62 -3.53 -8.39
CA GLY A 10 -11.48 -4.43 -8.53
C GLY A 10 -11.65 -5.76 -7.80
N ASP A 11 -10.94 -6.79 -8.29
CA ASP A 11 -10.95 -8.14 -7.71
C ASP A 11 -10.92 -8.07 -6.17
N ALA A 12 -11.63 -8.96 -5.47
CA ALA A 12 -11.79 -8.88 -4.03
C ALA A 12 -10.45 -8.74 -3.27
N LEU A 13 -9.37 -9.25 -3.87
CA LEU A 13 -8.00 -9.10 -3.37
C LEU A 13 -7.49 -7.65 -3.45
N ASP A 14 -7.76 -6.93 -4.53
CA ASP A 14 -7.39 -5.53 -4.73
C ASP A 14 -8.14 -4.62 -3.76
N ASN A 15 -9.45 -4.85 -3.61
CA ASN A 15 -10.26 -4.13 -2.64
C ASN A 15 -9.80 -4.39 -1.19
N ALA A 16 -9.53 -5.66 -0.83
CA ALA A 16 -9.04 -6.00 0.51
C ALA A 16 -7.66 -5.38 0.82
N ALA A 17 -6.77 -5.32 -0.18
CA ALA A 17 -5.47 -4.67 -0.04
C ALA A 17 -5.62 -3.14 0.15
N ALA A 18 -6.49 -2.50 -0.62
CA ALA A 18 -6.78 -1.08 -0.50
C ALA A 18 -7.42 -0.73 0.86
N GLU A 19 -8.40 -1.53 1.30
CA GLU A 19 -9.05 -1.35 2.61
C GLU A 19 -8.04 -1.51 3.77
N SER A 20 -7.18 -2.53 3.70
CA SER A 20 -6.14 -2.77 4.71
C SER A 20 -5.13 -1.61 4.78
N PHE A 21 -4.74 -1.07 3.62
CA PHE A 21 -3.88 0.11 3.53
C PHE A 21 -4.56 1.33 4.18
N TYR A 22 -5.82 1.59 3.86
CA TYR A 22 -6.53 2.77 4.36
C TYR A 22 -6.75 2.71 5.87
N ALA A 23 -7.17 1.56 6.41
CA ALA A 23 -7.33 1.36 7.86
C ALA A 23 -6.01 1.61 8.62
N THR A 24 -4.89 1.18 8.02
CA THR A 24 -3.55 1.41 8.55
C THR A 24 -3.18 2.89 8.53
N LEU A 25 -3.39 3.57 7.40
CA LEU A 25 -3.09 5.00 7.24
C LEU A 25 -3.88 5.83 8.26
N GLN A 26 -5.16 5.49 8.49
CA GLN A 26 -5.97 6.13 9.52
C GLN A 26 -5.36 5.98 10.91
N THR A 27 -5.13 4.74 11.33
CA THR A 27 -4.69 4.39 12.70
C THR A 27 -3.30 4.95 13.03
N GLU A 28 -2.39 4.99 12.06
CA GLU A 28 -0.99 5.35 12.31
C GLU A 28 -0.65 6.80 12.00
N LEU A 29 -1.36 7.44 11.07
CA LEU A 29 -1.08 8.82 10.67
C LEU A 29 -2.24 9.76 11.00
N LEU A 30 -3.46 9.44 10.56
CA LEU A 30 -4.56 10.41 10.63
C LEU A 30 -5.06 10.60 12.06
N ASP A 31 -5.18 9.54 12.84
CA ASP A 31 -5.70 9.59 14.21
C ASP A 31 -4.66 10.09 15.24
N ARG A 32 -3.37 10.09 14.87
CA ARG A 32 -2.28 10.47 15.77
C ARG A 32 -1.96 11.96 15.77
N TYR A 33 -2.35 12.69 14.73
CA TYR A 33 -1.96 14.08 14.53
C TYR A 33 -3.16 14.93 14.13
N THR A 34 -3.17 16.18 14.60
CA THR A 34 -4.14 17.18 14.14
C THR A 34 -3.59 17.94 12.94
N TRP A 35 -4.36 18.00 11.85
CA TRP A 35 -3.93 18.60 10.59
C TRP A 35 -4.51 20.00 10.41
N PRO A 36 -3.70 21.07 10.52
CA PRO A 36 -4.22 22.44 10.43
C PRO A 36 -4.64 22.83 9.01
N THR A 37 -4.04 22.22 7.99
CA THR A 37 -4.37 22.47 6.59
C THR A 37 -4.38 21.18 5.78
N ARG A 38 -5.17 21.18 4.69
CA ARG A 38 -5.16 20.08 3.71
C ARG A 38 -3.78 19.90 3.07
N GLN A 39 -3.00 20.97 2.93
CA GLN A 39 -1.66 20.89 2.35
C GLN A 39 -0.69 20.12 3.25
N CYS A 40 -0.69 20.40 4.56
CA CYS A 40 0.10 19.64 5.53
C CYS A 40 -0.27 18.16 5.52
N LEU A 41 -1.57 17.85 5.50
CA LEU A 41 -2.06 16.48 5.44
C LEU A 41 -1.58 15.76 4.17
N ARG A 42 -1.65 16.41 3.00
CA ARG A 42 -1.17 15.83 1.74
C ARG A 42 0.33 15.52 1.77
N SER A 43 1.13 16.46 2.28
CA SER A 43 2.58 16.24 2.42
C SER A 43 2.89 15.09 3.38
N ALA A 44 2.18 14.99 4.50
CA ALA A 44 2.38 13.91 5.46
C ALA A 44 1.94 12.54 4.91
N ILE A 45 0.83 12.47 4.18
CA ILE A 45 0.41 11.23 3.50
C ILE A 45 1.47 10.81 2.48
N PHE A 46 1.99 11.76 1.69
CA PHE A 46 3.04 11.47 0.70
C PHE A 46 4.31 10.92 1.37
N GLU A 47 4.80 11.59 2.42
CA GLU A 47 5.95 11.12 3.18
C GLU A 47 5.69 9.74 3.80
N TYR A 48 4.50 9.53 4.37
CA TYR A 48 4.12 8.26 4.95
C TYR A 48 4.17 7.13 3.92
N ILE A 49 3.63 7.33 2.71
CA ILE A 49 3.64 6.32 1.66
C ILE A 49 5.07 6.04 1.19
N GLU A 50 5.81 7.08 0.82
CA GLU A 50 7.11 6.95 0.15
C GLU A 50 8.26 6.55 1.08
N CYS A 51 8.28 7.09 2.30
CA CYS A 51 9.40 6.93 3.22
C CYS A 51 9.17 5.86 4.27
N PHE A 52 7.90 5.60 4.64
CA PHE A 52 7.57 4.66 5.70
C PHE A 52 6.90 3.39 5.18
N TYR A 53 5.77 3.51 4.49
CA TYR A 53 4.99 2.37 4.03
C TYR A 53 5.78 1.50 3.05
N ASN A 54 6.24 2.08 1.93
CA ASN A 54 6.93 1.32 0.89
C ASN A 54 8.31 0.81 1.33
N ARG A 55 9.03 1.55 2.20
CA ARG A 55 10.44 1.28 2.52
C ARG A 55 10.68 0.59 3.86
N LYS A 56 9.80 0.74 4.84
CA LYS A 56 10.07 0.33 6.24
C LYS A 56 8.97 -0.52 6.86
N ARG A 57 7.72 -0.36 6.41
CA ARG A 57 6.60 -1.08 7.01
C ARG A 57 6.70 -2.56 6.69
N ARG A 58 6.71 -3.39 7.73
CA ARG A 58 6.74 -4.85 7.58
C ARG A 58 5.33 -5.39 7.48
N HIS A 59 5.08 -6.21 6.46
CA HIS A 59 3.80 -6.89 6.29
C HIS A 59 3.94 -8.36 6.65
N SER A 60 3.11 -8.86 7.57
CA SER A 60 3.09 -10.29 7.94
C SER A 60 2.80 -11.19 6.73
N ALA A 61 1.94 -10.73 5.82
CA ALA A 61 1.64 -11.40 4.55
C ALA A 61 2.87 -11.52 3.62
N LEU A 62 3.86 -10.63 3.73
CA LEU A 62 5.10 -10.64 2.96
C LEU A 62 6.26 -11.29 3.73
N GLY A 63 5.98 -12.02 4.82
CA GLY A 63 7.02 -12.62 5.66
C GLY A 63 7.79 -11.59 6.49
N TYR A 64 7.13 -10.52 6.94
CA TYR A 64 7.71 -9.39 7.68
C TYR A 64 8.76 -8.60 6.89
N LEU A 65 8.66 -8.62 5.57
CA LEU A 65 9.41 -7.74 4.67
C LEU A 65 8.62 -6.47 4.37
N SER A 66 9.34 -5.40 4.03
CA SER A 66 8.72 -4.22 3.42
C SER A 66 8.37 -4.48 1.94
N PRO A 67 7.42 -3.72 1.37
CA PRO A 67 7.07 -3.86 -0.05
C PRO A 67 8.30 -3.74 -0.97
N ALA A 68 9.16 -2.75 -0.75
CA ALA A 68 10.38 -2.58 -1.53
C ALA A 68 11.37 -3.76 -1.39
N GLU A 69 11.54 -4.31 -0.19
CA GLU A 69 12.39 -5.50 0.02
C GLU A 69 11.79 -6.75 -0.63
N PHE A 70 10.47 -6.89 -0.59
CA PHE A 70 9.76 -7.98 -1.23
C PHE A 70 9.94 -7.93 -2.75
N GLU A 71 9.73 -6.76 -3.36
CA GLU A 71 9.96 -6.54 -4.80
C GLU A 71 11.41 -6.81 -5.19
N GLU A 72 12.39 -6.31 -4.44
CA GLU A 72 13.81 -6.56 -4.71
C GLU A 72 14.13 -8.07 -4.69
N ARG A 73 13.60 -8.78 -3.69
CA ARG A 73 13.79 -10.23 -3.55
C ARG A 73 13.11 -11.00 -4.67
N TRP A 74 11.94 -10.54 -5.11
CA TRP A 74 11.20 -11.12 -6.22
C TRP A 74 11.99 -11.00 -7.52
N PHE A 75 12.48 -9.79 -7.86
CA PHE A 75 13.32 -9.57 -9.05
C PHE A 75 14.62 -10.39 -9.03
N LYS A 76 15.26 -10.53 -7.86
CA LYS A 76 16.44 -11.40 -7.70
C LYS A 76 16.12 -12.86 -8.02
N GLN A 77 14.97 -13.35 -7.56
CA GLN A 77 14.55 -14.73 -7.82
C GLN A 77 14.18 -14.98 -9.29
N GLU A 78 13.51 -14.04 -9.95
CA GLU A 78 13.24 -14.13 -11.39
C GLU A 78 14.54 -14.19 -12.20
N LYS A 79 15.49 -13.29 -11.94
CA LYS A 79 16.80 -13.32 -12.62
C LYS A 79 17.57 -14.61 -12.40
N LEU A 80 17.52 -15.18 -11.18
CA LEU A 80 18.16 -16.46 -10.86
C LEU A 80 17.54 -17.63 -11.65
N LYS A 81 16.21 -17.63 -11.83
CA LYS A 81 15.50 -18.64 -12.63
C LYS A 81 15.80 -18.52 -14.11
N GLU A 82 16.02 -17.31 -14.62
CA GLU A 82 16.30 -17.08 -16.03
C GLU A 82 17.76 -17.37 -16.41
N SER A 83 18.65 -17.42 -15.41
CA SER A 83 20.07 -17.80 -15.56
C SER A 83 20.38 -19.29 -15.34
N ALA A 84 19.37 -20.11 -15.04
CA ALA A 84 19.48 -21.55 -14.75
C ALA A 84 18.82 -22.37 -15.87
#